data_AF-A0A1F4DYL5-F1
#
_entry.id   AF-A0A1F4DYL5-F1
#
_cell.length_a   1.000
_cell.length_b   1.000
_cell.length_c   1.000
_cell.angle_alpha   90.00
_cell.angle_beta   90.00
_cell.angle_gamma   90.00
#
_symmetry.space_group_name_H-M   'P 1'
#
loop_
_entity.id
_entity.type
_entity.pdbx_description
1 polymer ?
#
loop_
_entity_poly.entity_id
_entity_poly.type
_entity_poly.pdbx_seq_one_letter_code
_entity_poly.pdbx_strand_id
1 'polypeptide(L)'
;MKMGTEKATDELIDMIASIEVRRRKVEREAGRAAACGGALRSLQELLDREKEALRLSGPGTEHAANIEAVTAEVNKVKRLAEMTGRLSLPKIAHPAQREVSLRDAPRNPSRNRGRRTMGRSSGR
;
A
#
# COMPACT_ATOMS: atom_id res chain seq x y z
N MET A 1 7.29 30.87 -16.20
CA MET A 1 8.59 30.74 -15.49
C MET A 1 9.17 29.39 -15.88
N LYS A 2 10.34 29.39 -16.52
CA LYS A 2 11.00 28.14 -16.95
C LYS A 2 11.43 27.40 -15.68
N MET A 3 10.85 26.22 -15.43
CA MET A 3 11.47 25.23 -14.55
C MET A 3 12.73 24.79 -15.31
N GLY A 4 13.87 25.36 -14.92
CA GLY A 4 15.15 24.96 -15.46
C GLY A 4 15.29 23.46 -15.25
N THR A 5 15.72 22.75 -16.28
CA THR A 5 16.10 21.35 -16.23
C THR A 5 17.39 21.21 -15.42
N GLU A 6 17.39 21.67 -14.18
CA GLU A 6 18.46 21.42 -13.23
C GLU A 6 18.37 19.93 -12.90
N LYS A 7 19.40 19.20 -13.32
CA LYS A 7 19.52 17.79 -13.02
C LYS A 7 20.18 17.64 -11.66
N ALA A 8 19.82 16.57 -10.95
CA ALA A 8 20.55 16.19 -9.75
C ALA A 8 22.03 15.99 -10.06
N THR A 9 22.87 16.27 -9.08
CA THR A 9 24.33 16.13 -9.22
C THR A 9 24.72 14.66 -9.37
N ASP A 10 25.78 14.40 -10.12
CA ASP A 10 26.29 13.05 -10.34
C ASP A 10 26.66 12.35 -9.02
N GLU A 11 27.24 13.09 -8.08
CA GLU A 11 27.55 12.59 -6.73
C GLU A 11 26.30 12.10 -5.99
N LEU A 12 25.19 12.83 -6.10
CA LEU A 12 23.94 12.45 -5.45
C LEU A 12 23.27 11.26 -6.14
N ILE A 13 23.37 11.18 -7.46
CA ILE A 13 22.94 10.02 -8.24
C ILE A 13 23.73 8.78 -7.79
N ASP A 14 25.05 8.89 -7.62
CA ASP A 14 25.91 7.81 -7.14
C ASP A 14 25.56 7.40 -5.70
N MET A 15 25.30 8.36 -4.82
CA MET A 15 24.84 8.07 -3.46
C MET A 15 23.51 7.32 -3.47
N ILE A 16 22.53 7.75 -4.26
CA ILE A 16 21.25 7.03 -4.42
C ILE A 16 21.47 5.62 -4.96
N ALA A 17 22.31 5.46 -5.99
CA ALA A 17 22.63 4.16 -6.57
C ALA A 17 23.29 3.23 -5.52
N SER A 18 24.20 3.74 -4.71
CA SER A 18 24.83 2.98 -3.63
C SER A 18 23.82 2.50 -2.57
N ILE A 19 22.85 3.35 -2.22
CA ILE A 19 21.77 3.00 -1.29
C ILE A 19 20.90 1.89 -1.88
N GLU A 20 20.57 1.96 -3.17
CA GLU A 20 19.78 0.92 -3.86
C GLU A 20 20.54 -0.41 -3.94
N VAL A 21 21.83 -0.39 -4.25
CA VAL A 21 22.67 -1.60 -4.26
C VAL A 21 22.69 -2.23 -2.86
N ARG A 22 22.89 -1.43 -1.82
CA ARG A 22 22.86 -1.91 -0.42
C ARG A 22 21.48 -2.44 -0.05
N ARG A 23 20.40 -1.76 -0.44
CA ARG A 23 19.02 -2.22 -0.20
C ARG A 23 18.80 -3.62 -0.78
N ARG A 24 19.19 -3.85 -2.04
CA ARG A 24 19.06 -5.17 -2.68
C ARG A 24 19.93 -6.24 -2.01
N LYS A 25 21.11 -5.87 -1.51
CA LYS A 25 21.94 -6.79 -0.72
C LYS A 25 21.22 -7.20 0.58
N VAL A 26 20.75 -6.23 1.35
CA VAL A 26 20.02 -6.48 2.60
C VAL A 26 18.70 -7.22 2.35
N GLU A 27 18.01 -6.96 1.24
CA GLU A 27 16.77 -7.67 0.89
C GLU A 27 17.01 -9.17 0.74
N ARG A 28 18.16 -9.57 0.18
CA ARG A 28 18.56 -10.97 0.05
C ARG A 28 18.97 -11.61 1.38
N GLU A 29 19.55 -10.84 2.30
CA GLU A 29 20.11 -11.34 3.56
C GLU A 29 19.10 -11.34 4.72
N ALA A 30 18.27 -10.29 4.82
CA ALA A 30 17.41 -9.99 5.97
C ALA A 30 15.94 -9.72 5.59
N GLY A 31 15.61 -9.80 4.30
CA GLY A 31 14.26 -9.58 3.79
C GLY A 31 13.92 -8.13 3.49
N ARG A 32 12.84 -7.95 2.73
CA ARG A 32 12.43 -6.66 2.15
C ARG A 32 12.09 -5.59 3.19
N ALA A 33 11.48 -5.96 4.32
CA ALA A 33 11.09 -5.00 5.36
C ALA A 33 12.32 -4.31 5.99
N ALA A 34 13.33 -5.09 6.37
CA ALA A 34 14.60 -4.57 6.91
C ALA A 34 15.34 -3.73 5.85
N ALA A 35 15.37 -4.20 4.60
CA ALA A 35 16.00 -3.50 3.49
C ALA A 35 15.35 -2.12 3.22
N CYS A 36 14.02 -2.07 3.11
CA CYS A 36 13.31 -0.82 2.89
C CYS A 36 13.45 0.13 4.09
N GLY A 37 13.40 -0.37 5.33
CA GLY A 37 13.59 0.44 6.54
C GLY A 37 14.98 1.11 6.59
N GLY A 38 16.04 0.35 6.29
CA GLY A 38 17.41 0.89 6.22
C GLY A 38 17.60 1.88 5.07
N ALA A 39 17.04 1.60 3.89
CA ALA A 39 17.11 2.49 2.74
C ALA A 39 16.36 3.81 2.99
N LEU A 40 15.15 3.76 3.56
CA LEU A 40 14.37 4.96 3.89
C LEU A 40 15.09 5.86 4.88
N ARG A 41 15.73 5.28 5.90
CA ARG A 41 16.52 6.05 6.88
C ARG A 41 17.65 6.82 6.20
N SER A 42 18.45 6.16 5.36
CA SER A 42 19.56 6.83 4.68
C SER A 42 19.11 7.84 3.61
N LEU A 43 18.01 7.59 2.91
CA LEU A 43 17.45 8.58 1.98
C LEU A 43 16.90 9.81 2.73
N GLN A 44 16.32 9.63 3.92
CA GLN A 44 15.86 10.76 4.74
C GLN A 44 17.03 11.59 5.26
N GLU A 45 18.11 10.95 5.73
CA GLU A 45 19.33 11.66 6.13
C GLU A 45 19.92 12.48 4.99
N LEU A 46 19.93 11.93 3.77
CA LEU A 46 20.43 12.62 2.58
C LEU A 46 19.50 13.76 2.17
N LEU A 47 18.19 13.58 2.26
CA LEU A 47 17.20 14.65 2.04
C LEU A 47 17.37 15.80 3.02
N ASP A 48 17.62 15.52 4.29
CA ASP A 48 17.80 16.55 5.32
C ASP A 48 19.11 17.33 5.08
N ARG A 49 20.18 16.66 4.64
CA ARG A 49 21.43 17.32 4.23
C ARG A 49 21.22 18.28 3.07
N GLU A 50 20.55 17.85 2.00
CA GLU A 50 20.30 18.71 0.84
C GLU A 50 19.38 19.89 1.18
N LYS A 51 18.40 19.69 2.06
CA LYS A 51 17.56 20.79 2.56
C LYS A 51 18.38 21.81 3.34
N GLU A 52 19.25 21.36 4.24
CA GLU A 52 20.13 22.27 4.98
C GLU A 52 21.11 22.97 4.04
N ALA A 53 21.68 22.28 3.05
CA ALA A 53 22.54 22.88 2.03
C ALA A 53 21.81 23.94 1.19
N LEU A 54 20.56 23.69 0.80
CA LEU A 54 19.72 24.66 0.11
C LEU A 54 19.44 25.89 1.00
N ARG A 55 19.20 25.70 2.30
CA ARG A 55 18.96 26.81 3.25
C ARG A 55 20.19 27.70 3.41
N LEU A 56 21.38 27.10 3.40
CA LEU A 56 22.65 27.83 3.55
C LEU A 56 23.08 28.52 2.25
N SER A 57 22.86 27.89 1.10
CA SER A 57 23.35 28.37 -0.20
C SER A 57 22.35 29.28 -0.93
N GLY A 58 21.06 29.22 -0.56
CA GLY A 58 19.99 30.01 -1.15
C GLY A 58 19.35 29.38 -2.41
N PRO A 59 18.25 29.98 -2.89
CA PRO A 59 17.51 29.49 -4.06
C PRO A 59 18.32 29.67 -5.36
N GLY A 60 18.20 28.72 -6.29
CA GLY A 60 18.95 28.69 -7.56
C GLY A 60 20.21 27.84 -7.54
N THR A 61 20.30 26.89 -6.60
CA THR A 61 21.37 25.90 -6.50
C THR A 61 20.86 24.52 -6.86
N GLU A 62 21.77 23.63 -7.27
CA GLU A 62 21.50 22.24 -7.65
C GLU A 62 20.85 21.43 -6.51
N HIS A 63 20.92 21.93 -5.27
CA HIS A 63 20.25 21.36 -4.10
C HIS A 63 18.74 21.23 -4.27
N ALA A 64 18.08 22.12 -5.03
CA ALA A 64 16.65 21.98 -5.31
C ALA A 64 16.36 20.73 -6.18
N ALA A 65 17.12 20.54 -7.26
CA ALA A 65 17.03 19.36 -8.12
C ALA A 65 17.41 18.06 -7.38
N ASN A 66 18.41 18.14 -6.51
CA ASN A 66 18.81 17.05 -5.63
C ASN A 66 17.67 16.63 -4.71
N ILE A 67 17.03 17.58 -4.02
CA ILE A 67 15.89 17.31 -3.14
C ILE A 67 14.77 16.59 -3.90
N GLU A 68 14.48 17.01 -5.14
CA GLU A 68 13.47 16.34 -5.98
C GLU A 68 13.86 14.90 -6.30
N ALA A 69 15.11 14.65 -6.70
CA ALA A 69 15.60 13.30 -7.01
C ALA A 69 15.54 12.36 -5.81
N VAL A 70 15.96 12.82 -4.62
CA VAL A 70 15.90 12.05 -3.39
C VAL A 70 14.46 11.78 -2.98
N THR A 71 13.59 12.79 -3.11
CA THR A 71 12.16 12.65 -2.79
C THR A 71 11.49 11.62 -3.70
N ALA A 72 11.82 11.59 -4.99
CA ALA A 72 11.33 10.59 -5.93
C ALA A 72 11.76 9.17 -5.50
N GLU A 73 13.01 8.97 -5.09
CA GLU A 73 13.49 7.68 -4.63
C GLU A 73 12.86 7.27 -3.28
N VAL A 74 12.67 8.19 -2.33
CA VAL A 74 11.93 7.94 -1.08
C VAL A 74 10.54 7.40 -1.39
N ASN A 75 9.82 8.03 -2.32
CA ASN A 75 8.48 7.59 -2.72
C ASN A 75 8.50 6.20 -3.36
N LYS A 76 9.52 5.89 -4.16
CA LYS A 76 9.72 4.55 -4.75
C LYS A 76 9.97 3.49 -3.68
N VAL A 77 10.85 3.74 -2.72
CA VAL A 77 11.13 2.79 -1.62
C VAL A 77 9.91 2.61 -0.71
N LYS A 78 9.13 3.66 -0.44
CA LYS A 78 7.85 3.55 0.28
C LYS A 78 6.87 2.61 -0.41
N ARG A 79 6.68 2.75 -1.73
CA ARG A 79 5.83 1.84 -2.52
C ARG A 79 6.33 0.39 -2.46
N LEU A 80 7.65 0.18 -2.53
CA LEU A 80 8.23 -1.16 -2.38
C LEU A 80 7.96 -1.77 -0.99
N ALA A 81 8.01 -0.96 0.06
CA ALA A 81 7.66 -1.39 1.41
C ALA A 81 6.17 -1.77 1.51
N GLU A 82 5.26 -0.94 0.99
CA GLU A 82 3.80 -1.15 1.02
C GLU A 82 3.36 -2.40 0.25
N MET A 83 3.99 -2.72 -0.88
CA MET A 83 3.70 -3.94 -1.64
C MET A 83 3.93 -5.21 -0.82
N THR A 84 4.83 -5.15 0.17
CA THR A 84 5.09 -6.27 1.11
C THR A 84 3.89 -6.53 2.02
N GLY A 85 3.14 -5.49 2.40
CA GLY A 85 1.94 -5.63 3.25
C GLY A 85 0.71 -6.14 2.50
N ARG A 86 0.66 -5.98 1.17
CA ARG A 86 -0.46 -6.44 0.33
C ARG A 86 -0.40 -7.91 -0.08
N LEU A 87 0.77 -8.56 0.03
CA LEU A 87 0.93 -9.98 -0.28
C LEU A 87 0.51 -10.91 0.88
N SER A 88 0.09 -10.35 2.02
CA SER A 88 -0.22 -11.11 3.24
C SER A 88 -1.71 -11.16 3.62
N LEU A 89 -2.62 -10.67 2.78
CA LEU A 89 -4.06 -10.73 3.05
C LEU A 89 -4.81 -11.25 1.82
N PRO A 90 -5.30 -12.51 1.80
CA PRO A 90 -6.38 -12.87 0.90
C PRO A 90 -7.58 -12.02 1.29
N LYS A 91 -7.91 -11.08 0.40
CA LYS A 91 -9.04 -10.17 0.49
C LYS A 91 -10.35 -10.96 0.41
N ILE A 92 -10.75 -11.62 1.49
CA ILE A 92 -12.14 -12.04 1.69
C ILE A 92 -12.87 -10.83 2.28
N ALA A 93 -13.22 -9.90 1.40
CA ALA A 93 -14.11 -8.79 1.74
C ALA A 93 -15.55 -9.21 1.46
N HIS A 94 -16.17 -9.94 2.39
CA HIS A 94 -17.62 -10.00 2.47
C HIS A 94 -18.07 -8.87 3.41
N PRO A 95 -18.80 -7.85 2.94
CA PRO A 95 -19.48 -6.96 3.87
C PRO A 95 -20.66 -7.73 4.46
N ALA A 96 -20.48 -8.22 5.68
CA ALA A 96 -21.59 -8.63 6.53
C ALA A 96 -22.37 -7.36 6.91
N GLN A 97 -23.35 -6.99 6.09
CA GLN A 97 -24.35 -5.98 6.46
C GLN A 97 -25.34 -6.63 7.43
N ARG A 98 -25.23 -6.23 8.71
CA ARG A 98 -26.18 -6.56 9.75
C ARG A 98 -26.59 -5.27 10.47
N GLU A 99 -27.70 -4.67 10.05
CA GLU A 99 -28.56 -3.74 10.82
C GLU A 99 -29.98 -3.91 10.24
N VAL A 100 -30.89 -4.69 10.84
CA VAL A 100 -31.76 -4.46 12.01
C VAL A 100 -32.80 -3.34 11.85
N SER A 101 -34.07 -3.80 11.82
CA SER A 101 -35.34 -3.20 12.26
C SER A 101 -36.14 -2.25 11.36
N LEU A 102 -37.37 -2.68 11.02
CA LEU A 102 -38.61 -1.91 11.23
C LEU A 102 -39.86 -2.82 11.24
N ARG A 103 -40.32 -3.11 12.47
CA ARG A 103 -41.69 -3.24 13.03
C ARG A 103 -42.87 -3.73 12.17
N ASP A 104 -43.58 -4.72 12.75
CA ASP A 104 -45.05 -4.88 12.91
C ASP A 104 -45.95 -4.63 11.66
N ALA A 105 -46.78 -5.55 11.18
CA ALA A 105 -47.89 -6.20 11.92
C ALA A 105 -48.58 -7.30 11.04
N PRO A 106 -49.64 -8.00 11.52
CA PRO A 106 -49.87 -9.43 11.31
C PRO A 106 -50.91 -9.77 10.22
N ARG A 107 -50.94 -11.05 9.80
CA ARG A 107 -52.16 -11.91 9.69
C ARG A 107 -51.89 -13.16 8.82
N ASN A 108 -51.80 -14.31 9.48
CA ASN A 108 -52.37 -15.55 8.93
C ASN A 108 -53.90 -15.28 8.80
N PRO A 109 -54.62 -15.68 7.74
CA PRO A 109 -54.81 -17.10 7.43
C PRO A 109 -54.99 -17.43 5.92
N SER A 110 -54.76 -18.67 5.50
CA SER A 110 -55.82 -19.43 4.81
C SER A 110 -55.48 -20.91 4.62
N ARG A 111 -56.47 -21.71 5.01
CA ARG A 111 -56.57 -23.14 4.77
C ARG A 111 -56.81 -23.41 3.27
N ASN A 112 -56.08 -24.36 2.70
CA ASN A 112 -56.50 -25.10 1.51
C ASN A 112 -55.81 -26.49 1.54
N ARG A 113 -56.47 -27.50 2.13
CA ARG A 113 -57.16 -28.60 1.42
C ARG A 113 -56.29 -29.32 0.37
N GLY A 114 -55.54 -30.31 0.84
CA GLY A 114 -54.88 -31.31 -0.01
C GLY A 114 -55.06 -32.72 0.54
N ARG A 115 -56.32 -33.15 0.66
CA ARG A 115 -56.73 -34.54 0.94
C ARG A 115 -56.10 -35.48 -0.09
N ARG A 116 -55.11 -36.29 0.29
CA ARG A 116 -54.72 -37.49 -0.45
C ARG A 116 -55.11 -38.72 0.35
N THR A 117 -56.30 -39.21 0.04
CA THR A 117 -56.82 -40.51 0.43
C THR A 117 -56.20 -41.62 -0.42
N MET A 118 -55.71 -42.65 0.28
CA MET A 118 -55.84 -44.10 -0.01
C MET A 118 -55.10 -44.72 -1.21
N GLY A 119 -54.40 -45.84 -0.94
CA GLY A 119 -54.33 -46.94 -1.91
C GLY A 119 -53.09 -47.85 -1.90
N ARG A 120 -53.09 -48.86 -1.03
CA ARG A 120 -52.78 -50.30 -1.30
C ARG A 120 -51.47 -50.72 -1.99
N SER A 121 -50.65 -51.53 -1.28
CA SER A 121 -50.16 -52.89 -1.63
C SER A 121 -49.13 -53.31 -0.55
N SER A 122 -49.33 -54.30 0.33
CA SER A 122 -49.46 -55.78 0.21
C SER A 122 -48.16 -56.51 -0.16
N GLY A 123 -47.66 -57.34 0.79
CA GLY A 123 -46.70 -58.45 0.60
C GLY A 123 -45.23 -58.06 0.74
N ARG A 124 -44.36 -58.76 1.48
CA ARG A 124 -44.31 -60.13 2.01
C ARG A 124 -43.61 -60.11 3.38
#